data_AF-A0A521L4L3-F1
#
_entry.id   AF-A0A521L4L3-F1
#
_cell.length_a   1.000
_cell.length_b   1.000
_cell.length_c   1.000
_cell.angle_alpha   90.00
_cell.angle_beta   90.00
_cell.angle_gamma   90.00
#
_symmetry.space_group_name_H-M   'P 1'
#
loop_
_entity.id
_entity.type
_entity.pdbx_description
1 polymer ?
#
loop_
_entity_poly.entity_id
_entity_poly.type
_entity_poly.pdbx_seq_one_letter_code
_entity_poly.pdbx_strand_id
1 'polypeptide(L)' 'MAFNKPYGVQPCFTDEKGRPTLADFVAIPEVYAAGRLDADSEGLMLLTSDGALAHRITDPKH' A
#
# COMPACT_ATOMS: atom_id res chain seq x y z
N MET A 1 -2.09 -2.52 9.75
CA MET A 1 -0.79 -3.21 9.69
C MET A 1 0.26 -2.25 9.15
N ALA A 2 1.51 -2.36 9.61
CA ALA A 2 2.62 -1.63 9.02
C ALA A 2 3.46 -2.59 8.18
N PHE A 3 3.75 -2.21 6.94
CA PHE A 3 4.47 -3.01 5.96
C PHE A 3 5.66 -2.21 5.46
N ASN A 4 6.87 -2.78 5.49
CA ASN A 4 8.04 -2.12 4.93
C ASN A 4 8.19 -2.53 3.47
N LYS A 5 7.85 -1.61 2.55
CA LYS A 5 7.87 -1.88 1.12
C LYS A 5 9.32 -1.87 0.62
N PRO A 6 9.79 -2.96 -0.02
CA PRO A 6 11.10 -2.95 -0.66
C PRO A 6 11.08 -2.11 -1.95
N TYR A 7 12.26 -1.63 -2.35
CA TYR A 7 12.42 -0.83 -3.56
C TYR A 7 11.95 -1.58 -4.81
N GLY A 8 11.25 -0.89 -5.71
CA GLY A 8 10.79 -1.44 -6.99
C GLY A 8 9.46 -2.19 -6.92
N VAL A 9 8.81 -2.26 -5.76
CA VAL A 9 7.46 -2.84 -5.61
C VAL A 9 6.40 -1.77 -5.86
N GLN A 10 5.39 -2.12 -6.66
CA GLN A 10 4.26 -1.25 -6.94
C GLN A 10 3.37 -1.10 -5.68
N PRO A 11 2.89 0.11 -5.34
CA PRO A 11 2.00 0.35 -4.20
C PRO A 11 0.54 -0.10 -4.46
N CYS A 12 0.33 -0.97 -5.44
CA CYS A 12 -0.97 -1.51 -5.82
C CYS A 12 -1.03 -3.00 -5.47
N PHE A 13 -2.25 -3.51 -5.26
CA PHE A 13 -2.50 -4.95 -5.10
C PHE A 13 -2.85 -5.63 -6.43
N THR A 14 -3.25 -4.84 -7.44
CA THR A 14 -3.54 -5.35 -8.78
C THR A 14 -2.25 -5.40 -9.59
N ASP A 15 -1.89 -6.59 -10.08
CA ASP A 15 -0.85 -6.72 -11.09
C ASP A 15 -1.40 -6.33 -12.46
N GLU A 16 -0.80 -5.32 -13.07
CA GLU A 16 -1.19 -4.83 -14.40
C GLU A 16 -0.12 -5.14 -15.46
N LYS A 17 1.12 -5.44 -15.04
CA LYS A 17 2.30 -5.50 -15.93
C LYS A 17 3.32 -6.58 -15.55
N GLY A 18 2.94 -7.59 -14.77
CA GLY A 18 3.86 -8.62 -14.27
C GLY A 18 4.95 -8.06 -13.35
N ARG A 19 4.64 -6.98 -12.61
CA ARG A 19 5.58 -6.34 -11.68
C ARG A 19 5.30 -6.84 -10.27
N PRO A 20 6.30 -6.91 -9.39
CA PRO A 20 6.03 -7.21 -7.98
C PRO A 20 5.09 -6.16 -7.39
N THR A 21 3.99 -6.63 -6.84
CA THR A 21 2.92 -5.82 -6.22
C THR A 21 2.85 -6.09 -4.73
N LEU A 22 2.09 -5.29 -3.98
CA LEU A 22 1.88 -5.53 -2.55
C LEU A 22 1.22 -6.90 -2.27
N ALA A 23 0.46 -7.43 -3.23
CA ALA A 23 -0.19 -8.74 -3.11
C ALA A 23 0.80 -9.90 -2.98
N ASP A 24 2.02 -9.77 -3.49
CA ASP A 24 3.06 -10.81 -3.37
C ASP A 24 3.60 -10.90 -1.93
N PHE A 25 3.56 -9.78 -1.19
CA PHE A 25 4.11 -9.69 0.17
C PHE A 25 3.05 -9.74 1.26
N VAL A 26 1.79 -9.44 0.93
CA VAL A 26 0.69 -9.29 1.89
C VAL A 26 -0.39 -10.31 1.55
N ALA A 27 -0.44 -11.39 2.31
CA ALA A 27 -1.45 -12.45 2.16
C ALA A 27 -2.81 -12.10 2.78
N ILE A 28 -3.00 -10.86 3.26
CA ILE A 28 -4.25 -10.43 3.89
C ILE A 28 -5.19 -9.92 2.78
N PRO A 29 -6.39 -10.50 2.63
CA PRO A 29 -7.36 -10.01 1.67
C PRO A 29 -7.96 -8.66 2.09
N GLU A 30 -8.44 -7.89 1.12
CA GLU A 30 -9.23 -6.65 1.34
C GLU A 30 -8.52 -5.54 2.13
N VAL A 31 -7.19 -5.49 2.13
CA VAL A 31 -6.43 -4.37 2.69
C VAL A 31 -5.98 -3.40 1.61
N TYR A 32 -5.92 -2.12 1.97
CA TYR A 32 -5.54 -1.00 1.11
C TYR A 32 -4.42 -0.19 1.75
N ALA A 33 -3.62 0.47 0.91
CA ALA A 33 -2.60 1.39 1.37
C ALA A 33 -3.24 2.66 1.96
N ALA A 34 -2.99 2.92 3.24
CA ALA A 34 -3.33 4.15 3.94
C ALA A 34 -2.18 5.17 3.76
N GLY A 35 -1.99 5.62 2.52
CA GLY A 35 -0.91 6.53 2.15
C GLY A 35 -0.46 6.33 0.71
N ARG A 36 0.27 7.31 0.18
CA ARG A 36 0.94 7.17 -1.12
C ARG A 36 2.44 7.06 -0.88
N LEU A 37 3.02 5.94 -1.31
CA LEU A 37 4.46 5.73 -1.39
C LEU A 37 4.76 5.25 -2.80
N ASP A 38 5.59 5.98 -3.52
CA ASP A 38 5.85 5.69 -4.92
C ASP A 38 6.64 4.38 -5.11
N ALA A 39 6.58 3.83 -6.32
CA ALA A 39 7.20 2.53 -6.63
C ALA A 39 8.74 2.57 -6.48
N ASP A 40 9.35 3.72 -6.78
CA ASP A 40 10.76 4.05 -6.58
C ASP A 40 11.14 4.37 -5.12
N SER A 41 10.17 4.37 -4.21
CA SER A 41 10.43 4.62 -2.79
C SER A 41 10.43 3.31 -1.99
N GLU A 42 11.32 3.22 -1.02
CA GLU A 42 11.35 2.17 -0.01
C GLU A 42 10.94 2.75 1.35
N GLY A 43 10.29 1.95 2.19
CA GLY A 43 9.96 2.37 3.54
C GLY A 43 8.60 1.93 4.05
N LEU A 44 8.24 2.51 5.20
CA LEU A 44 7.05 2.12 5.95
C LEU A 44 5.77 2.58 5.24
N MET A 45 4.91 1.62 4.91
CA MET A 45 3.57 1.82 4.39
C MET A 45 2.56 1.25 5.40
N LEU A 46 1.49 1.99 5.66
CA LEU A 46 0.38 1.52 6.46
C LEU A 46 -0.66 0.84 5.56
N LEU A 47 -1.11 -0.35 5.95
CA LEU A 47 -2.14 -1.12 5.28
C LEU A 47 -3.34 -1.28 6.22
N THR A 48 -4.54 -1.05 5.72
CA THR A 48 -5.79 -1.16 6.49
C THR A 48 -6.90 -1.74 5.63
N SER A 49 -7.72 -2.61 6.21
CA SER A 49 -8.96 -3.09 5.57
C SER A 49 -10.11 -2.11 5.71
N ASP A 50 -9.98 -1.13 6.61
CA ASP A 50 -10.98 -0.10 6.80
C ASP A 50 -10.72 1.07 5.85
N GLY A 51 -11.50 1.14 4.76
CA GLY A 51 -11.39 2.19 3.75
C GLY A 51 -11.70 3.59 4.30
N ALA A 52 -12.55 3.71 5.31
CA ALA A 52 -12.84 4.99 5.96
C ALA A 52 -11.62 5.49 6.76
N LEU A 53 -10.91 4.59 7.43
CA LEU A 53 -9.66 4.86 8.13
C LEU A 53 -8.54 5.21 7.16
N ALA A 54 -8.42 4.45 6.05
CA ALA A 54 -7.47 4.77 4.98
C ALA A 54 -7.72 6.20 4.48
N HIS A 55 -8.96 6.50 4.11
CA HIS A 55 -9.35 7.82 3.63
C HIS A 55 -9.02 8.90 4.65
N ARG A 56 -9.36 8.71 5.92
CA ARG A 56 -9.07 9.66 7.00
C ARG A 56 -7.57 9.89 7.23
N ILE A 57 -6.72 8.88 7.02
CA ILE A 57 -5.26 9.00 7.14
C ILE A 57 -4.67 9.68 5.89
N THR A 58 -5.26 9.46 4.72
CA THR A 58 -4.78 10.02 3.45
C THR A 58 -5.37 11.39 3.09
N ASP A 59 -6.47 11.80 3.71
CA ASP A 59 -7.15 13.06 3.40
C ASP A 59 -6.33 14.24 3.95
N PRO A 60 -5.82 15.13 3.08
CA PRO A 60 -4.89 16.20 3.46
C PRO A 60 -5.59 17.41 4.09
N LYS A 61 -6.78 17.26 4.69
CA LYS A 61 -7.54 18.39 5.25
C LYS A 61 -7.04 18.89 6.60
N HIS A 62 -5.83 18.52 7.03
CA HIS A 62 -5.01 19.27 7.99
C HIS A 62 -3.56 19.24 7.53
#